data_AF-D0UY14-F1
#
_entry.id   AF-D0UY14-F1
#
_cell.length_a   1.000
_cell.length_b   1.000
_cell.length_c   1.000
_cell.angle_alpha   90.00
_cell.angle_beta   90.00
_cell.angle_gamma   90.00
#
_symmetry.space_group_name_H-M   'P 1'
#
loop_
_entity.id
_entity.type
_entity.pdbx_description
1 polymer ?
#
loop_
_entity_poly.entity_id
_entity_poly.type
_entity_poly.pdbx_seq_one_letter_code
_entity_poly.pdbx_strand_id
1 'polypeptide(L)' 'IIEEGPVTVAPRETVKELEQAARRLAKAVGYVGAATVEYLYSMETGEYYFLELNPRLQV' A
#
# COMPACT_ATOMS: atom_id res chain seq x y z
N ILE A 1 2.19 10.65 17.12
CA ILE A 1 1.56 10.30 15.83
C ILE A 1 0.83 8.98 16.03
N ILE A 2 -0.28 8.73 15.33
CA ILE A 2 -1.11 7.52 15.45
C ILE A 2 -1.13 6.85 14.07
N GLU A 3 -0.94 5.55 14.04
CA GLU A 3 -1.10 4.69 12.87
C GLU A 3 -2.22 3.68 13.15
N GLU A 4 -3.09 3.45 12.17
CA GLU A 4 -4.22 2.53 12.31
C GLU A 4 -4.36 1.62 11.10
N GLY A 5 -4.86 0.42 11.34
CA GLY A 5 -5.17 -0.57 10.32
C GLY A 5 -6.34 -1.46 10.76
N PRO A 6 -7.11 -2.02 9.82
CA PRO A 6 -6.98 -1.89 8.36
C PRO A 6 -7.47 -0.53 7.82
N VAL A 7 -7.22 -0.27 6.54
CA VAL A 7 -7.74 0.93 5.85
C VAL A 7 -9.28 0.92 5.86
N THR A 8 -9.88 1.98 6.39
CA THR A 8 -11.35 2.15 6.48
C THR A 8 -11.90 3.22 5.54
N VAL A 9 -11.03 4.15 5.12
CA VAL A 9 -11.38 5.34 4.32
C VAL A 9 -11.56 5.04 2.83
N ALA A 10 -10.83 4.07 2.28
CA ALA A 10 -10.93 3.69 0.88
C ALA A 10 -11.98 2.57 0.67
N PRO A 11 -12.70 2.56 -0.47
CA PRO A 11 -13.57 1.44 -0.85
C PRO A 11 -12.82 0.10 -0.84
N ARG A 12 -13.54 -0.99 -0.55
CA ARG A 12 -12.93 -2.33 -0.45
C ARG A 12 -12.29 -2.77 -1.76
N GLU A 13 -12.85 -2.33 -2.88
CA GLU A 13 -12.37 -2.59 -4.23
C GLU A 13 -11.00 -1.91 -4.45
N THR A 14 -10.88 -0.63 -4.10
CA THR A 14 -9.62 0.11 -4.14
C THR A 14 -8.55 -0.53 -3.26
N VAL A 15 -8.90 -0.94 -2.04
CA VAL A 15 -7.95 -1.63 -1.13
C VAL A 15 -7.43 -2.92 -1.76
N LYS A 16 -8.30 -3.73 -2.40
CA LYS A 16 -7.86 -4.93 -3.13
C LYS A 16 -6.92 -4.60 -4.30
N GLU A 17 -7.15 -3.50 -5.01
CA GLU A 17 -6.27 -3.07 -6.09
C GLU A 17 -4.88 -2.66 -5.57
N LEU A 18 -4.83 -1.93 -4.46
CA LEU A 18 -3.58 -1.57 -3.76
C LEU A 18 -2.80 -2.79 -3.30
N GLU A 19 -3.47 -3.78 -2.69
CA GLU A 19 -2.86 -5.05 -2.27
C GLU A 19 -2.28 -5.80 -3.47
N GLN A 20 -3.03 -5.88 -4.58
CA GLN A 20 -2.54 -6.53 -5.81
C GLN A 20 -1.36 -5.79 -6.44
N ALA A 21 -1.39 -4.46 -6.46
CA ALA A 21 -0.29 -3.63 -6.95
C ALA A 21 0.98 -3.83 -6.12
N ALA A 22 0.85 -3.83 -4.79
CA ALA A 22 1.97 -4.08 -3.88
C ALA A 22 2.57 -5.48 -4.10
N ARG A 23 1.72 -6.51 -4.26
CA ARG A 23 2.19 -7.88 -4.57
C ARG A 23 2.91 -7.97 -5.91
N ARG A 24 2.42 -7.29 -6.95
CA ARG A 24 3.09 -7.24 -8.26
C ARG A 24 4.46 -6.57 -8.14
N LEU A 25 4.56 -5.44 -7.44
CA LEU A 25 5.82 -4.73 -7.21
C LEU A 25 6.83 -5.60 -6.47
N ALA A 26 6.45 -6.17 -5.32
CA ALA A 26 7.33 -7.02 -4.53
C ALA A 26 7.85 -8.23 -5.34
N LYS A 27 6.97 -8.86 -6.14
CA LYS A 27 7.36 -9.97 -7.02
C LYS A 27 8.29 -9.52 -8.14
N ALA A 28 8.04 -8.36 -8.74
CA ALA A 28 8.85 -7.84 -9.85
C ALA A 28 10.30 -7.57 -9.45
N VAL A 29 10.55 -7.14 -8.21
CA VAL A 29 11.90 -6.90 -7.68
C VAL A 29 12.48 -8.11 -6.94
N GLY A 30 11.78 -9.25 -6.93
CA GLY A 30 12.23 -10.46 -6.22
C GLY A 30 12.38 -10.27 -4.72
N TYR A 31 11.54 -9.44 -4.10
CA TYR A 31 11.65 -9.10 -2.69
C TYR A 31 11.41 -10.31 -1.77
N VAL A 32 12.21 -10.42 -0.72
CA VAL A 32 12.12 -11.48 0.29
C VAL A 32 12.12 -10.85 1.68
N GLY A 33 11.20 -11.28 2.54
CA GLY A 33 11.02 -10.74 3.89
C GLY A 33 9.78 -9.86 4.00
N ALA A 34 9.78 -8.95 4.98
CA ALA A 34 8.70 -8.00 5.22
C ALA A 34 9.01 -6.64 4.60
N ALA A 35 8.02 -6.07 3.90
CA ALA A 35 8.09 -4.72 3.35
C ALA A 35 6.72 -4.05 3.45
N THR A 36 6.74 -2.71 3.50
CA THR A 36 5.55 -1.87 3.35
C THR A 36 5.58 -1.21 1.99
N VAL A 37 4.46 -1.18 1.27
CA VAL A 37 4.29 -0.33 0.09
C VAL A 37 3.37 0.82 0.46
N GLU A 38 3.86 2.04 0.29
CA GLU A 38 3.15 3.25 0.68
C GLU A 38 2.50 3.91 -0.53
N TYR A 39 1.27 4.37 -0.32
CA TYR A 39 0.46 5.04 -1.33
C TYR A 39 -0.13 6.32 -0.75
N LEU A 40 -0.32 7.31 -1.63
CA LEU A 40 -1.16 8.46 -1.36
C LEU A 40 -2.56 8.21 -1.95
N TYR A 41 -3.60 8.30 -1.14
CA TYR A 41 -5.00 8.15 -1.58
C TYR A 41 -5.75 9.47 -1.47
N SER A 42 -6.46 9.86 -2.52
CA SER A 42 -7.34 11.02 -2.56
C SER A 42 -8.78 10.61 -2.27
N MET A 43 -9.36 11.10 -1.17
CA MET A 43 -10.78 10.84 -0.87
C MET A 43 -11.74 11.53 -1.84
N GLU A 44 -11.32 12.66 -2.42
CA GLU A 44 -12.17 13.45 -3.33
C GLU A 44 -12.29 12.80 -4.71
N THR A 45 -11.18 12.26 -5.22
CA THR A 45 -11.13 11.67 -6.57
C THR A 45 -11.20 10.14 -6.58
N GLY A 46 -10.90 9.49 -5.45
CA GLY A 46 -10.77 8.04 -5.34
C GLY A 46 -9.49 7.49 -5.98
N GLU A 47 -8.59 8.36 -6.42
CA GLU A 47 -7.33 7.97 -7.04
C GLU A 47 -6.26 7.66 -6.00
N TYR A 48 -5.32 6.80 -6.37
CA TYR A 48 -4.15 6.47 -5.56
C TYR A 48 -2.86 6.53 -6.37
N TYR A 49 -1.77 6.89 -5.68
CA TYR A 49 -0.46 7.09 -6.27
C TYR A 49 0.60 6.37 -5.44
N PHE A 50 1.51 5.65 -6.09
CA PHE A 50 2.64 5.00 -5.44
C PHE A 50 3.61 6.04 -4.89
N LEU A 51 4.08 5.85 -3.65
CA LEU A 51 5.12 6.68 -3.03
C LEU A 51 6.45 5.93 -2.98
N GLU A 52 6.49 4.85 -2.21
CA GLU A 52 7.70 4.06 -2.03
C GLU A 52 7.43 2.62 -1.59
N LEU A 53 8.47 1.79 -1.62
CA LEU A 53 8.53 0.50 -0.96
C LEU A 53 9.59 0.58 0.13
N ASN A 54 9.18 0.39 1.38
CA ASN A 54 10.05 0.33 2.55
C ASN A 54 10.53 -1.12 2.76
N PRO A 55 11.81 -1.46 2.50
CA PRO A 55 12.31 -2.83 2.53
C PRO A 55 12.69 -3.28 3.95
N ARG A 56 11.81 -3.01 4.91
CA ARG A 56 12.01 -3.30 6.34
C ARG A 56 10.65 -3.49 7.02
N LEU A 57 10.67 -4.08 8.21
CA LEU A 57 9.52 -4.05 9.11
C LEU A 57 9.27 -2.60 9.60
N GLN A 58 8.01 -2.22 9.70
CA GLN A 58 7.59 -0.90 10.17
C GLN A 58 7.32 -0.91 11.69
N VAL A 59 7.51 0.24 12.33
CA VAL A 59 7.33 0.48 13.78
C VAL A 59 5.89 0.85 14.09
#